data_AF-A0A965CZL3-F1
#
_entry.id   AF-A0A965CZL3-F1
#
_cell.length_a   1.000
_cell.length_b   1.000
_cell.length_c   1.000
_cell.angle_alpha   90.00
_cell.angle_beta   90.00
_cell.angle_gamma   90.00
#
_symmetry.space_group_name_H-M   'P 1'
#
loop_
_entity.id
_entity.type
_entity.pdbx_description
1 polymer ?
#
loop_
_entity_poly.entity_id
_entity_poly.type
_entity_poly.pdbx_seq_one_letter_code
_entity_poly.pdbx_strand_id
1 'polypeptide(L)'
;MGPILHALPLEGTAIAGAAIGAMLTANSMTIVKGTAAGMGKILAGPTFKKQDYMDTIFLVAKIMKVLKAEGAVALESHVEAPESSPIFGEYPRLLKDHALIHLITDSIRLIVVSSSAPRPDAVEDIMNAAIKTHHH
;
A
#
# COMPACT_ATOMS: atom_id res chain seq x y z
N MET A 1 -12.49 -26.71 37.18
CA MET A 1 -11.60 -25.96 36.26
C MET A 1 -10.12 -26.34 36.35
N GLY A 2 -9.60 -26.96 37.43
CA GLY A 2 -8.18 -27.34 37.54
C GLY A 2 -7.67 -28.43 36.55
N PRO A 3 -8.40 -29.53 36.30
CA PRO A 3 -7.96 -30.59 35.38
C PRO A 3 -7.91 -30.15 33.91
N ILE A 4 -8.87 -29.32 33.49
CA ILE A 4 -8.96 -28.79 32.12
C ILE A 4 -7.80 -27.81 31.84
N LEU A 5 -7.43 -26.98 32.81
CA LEU A 5 -6.28 -26.08 32.69
C LEU A 5 -4.94 -26.82 32.63
N HIS A 6 -4.84 -28.02 33.21
CA HIS A 6 -3.64 -28.86 33.17
C HIS A 6 -3.50 -29.66 31.87
N ALA A 7 -4.62 -30.06 31.26
CA ALA A 7 -4.64 -30.76 29.97
C ALA A 7 -4.55 -29.83 28.75
N LEU A 8 -4.92 -28.55 28.91
CA LEU A 8 -4.90 -27.51 27.86
C LEU A 8 -3.59 -27.44 27.04
N PRO A 9 -2.39 -27.54 27.64
CA PRO A 9 -1.13 -27.47 26.90
C PRO A 9 -0.90 -28.70 26.01
N LEU A 10 -1.31 -29.88 26.49
CA LEU A 10 -1.12 -31.14 25.78
C LEU A 10 -2.12 -31.29 24.62
N GLU A 11 -3.40 -30.98 24.87
CA GLU A 11 -4.44 -31.02 23.84
C GLU A 11 -4.22 -29.93 22.79
N GLY A 12 -3.82 -28.73 23.20
CA GLY A 12 -3.52 -27.62 22.28
C GLY A 12 -2.35 -27.91 21.35
N THR A 13 -1.29 -28.55 21.87
CA THR A 13 -0.13 -28.93 21.03
C THR A 13 -0.47 -30.06 20.06
N ALA A 14 -1.27 -31.04 20.46
CA ALA A 14 -1.74 -32.11 19.58
C ALA A 14 -2.61 -31.57 18.43
N ILE A 15 -3.58 -30.68 18.73
CA ILE A 15 -4.45 -30.07 17.73
C ILE A 15 -3.65 -29.18 16.77
N ALA A 16 -2.76 -28.33 17.30
CA ALA A 16 -1.92 -27.46 16.48
C ALA A 16 -0.95 -28.26 15.59
N GLY A 17 -0.32 -29.30 16.14
CA GLY A 17 0.58 -30.18 15.39
C GLY A 17 -0.13 -30.92 14.27
N ALA A 18 -1.34 -31.46 14.52
CA ALA A 18 -2.15 -32.13 13.51
C ALA A 18 -2.60 -31.15 12.40
N ALA A 19 -2.99 -29.92 12.76
CA ALA A 19 -3.38 -28.89 11.79
C ALA A 19 -2.21 -28.47 10.88
N ILE A 20 -1.03 -28.25 11.45
CA ILE A 20 0.18 -27.90 10.68
C ILE A 20 0.57 -29.09 9.78
N GLY A 21 0.58 -30.31 10.32
CA GLY A 21 0.89 -31.53 9.56
C GLY A 21 -0.05 -31.72 8.37
N ALA A 22 -1.36 -31.62 8.58
CA ALA A 22 -2.35 -31.72 7.52
C ALA A 22 -2.18 -30.63 6.46
N MET A 23 -1.88 -29.38 6.85
CA MET A 23 -1.64 -28.28 5.91
C MET A 23 -0.42 -28.55 5.01
N LEU A 24 0.67 -29.07 5.58
CA LEU A 24 1.89 -29.42 4.85
C LEU A 24 1.69 -30.59 3.88
N THR A 25 0.89 -31.60 4.26
CA THR A 25 0.63 -32.76 3.38
C THR A 25 -0.40 -32.48 2.30
N ALA A 26 -1.36 -31.58 2.56
CA ALA A 26 -2.48 -31.32 1.65
C ALA A 26 -2.20 -30.21 0.62
N ASN A 27 -1.18 -29.38 0.82
CA ASN A 27 -0.93 -28.21 -0.02
C ASN A 27 0.51 -28.18 -0.57
N SER A 28 0.71 -27.46 -1.68
CA SER A 28 2.05 -27.17 -2.18
C SER A 28 2.80 -26.21 -1.24
N MET A 29 4.14 -26.27 -1.27
CA MET A 29 4.99 -25.37 -0.47
C MET A 29 4.75 -23.88 -0.76
N THR A 30 4.25 -23.53 -1.94
CA THR A 30 3.85 -22.16 -2.29
C THR A 30 2.68 -21.69 -1.45
N ILE A 31 1.64 -22.52 -1.30
CA ILE A 31 0.44 -22.19 -0.52
C ILE A 31 0.81 -22.10 0.96
N VAL A 32 1.58 -23.06 1.49
CA VAL A 32 2.02 -23.06 2.90
C VAL A 32 2.77 -21.77 3.24
N LYS A 33 3.72 -21.36 2.41
CA LYS A 33 4.46 -20.10 2.60
C LYS A 33 3.53 -18.87 2.51
N GLY A 34 2.58 -18.88 1.58
CA GLY A 34 1.56 -17.83 1.46
C GLY A 34 0.69 -17.71 2.72
N THR A 35 0.22 -18.84 3.26
CA THR A 35 -0.57 -18.90 4.50
C THR A 35 0.24 -18.42 5.70
N ALA A 36 1.50 -18.82 5.83
CA ALA A 36 2.38 -18.35 6.90
C ALA A 36 2.65 -16.84 6.80
N ALA A 37 2.90 -16.33 5.59
CA ALA A 37 3.06 -14.89 5.35
C ALA A 37 1.76 -14.11 5.66
N GLY A 38 0.60 -14.65 5.28
CA GLY A 38 -0.71 -14.08 5.61
C GLY A 38 -0.98 -14.03 7.11
N MET A 39 -0.67 -15.12 7.82
CA MET A 39 -0.75 -15.18 9.28
C MET A 39 0.13 -14.11 9.94
N GLY A 40 1.37 -13.95 9.45
CA GLY A 40 2.27 -12.90 9.91
C GLY A 40 1.71 -11.49 9.69
N LYS A 41 1.07 -11.23 8.54
CA LYS A 41 0.42 -9.94 8.25
C LYS A 41 -0.76 -9.66 9.18
N ILE A 42 -1.56 -10.66 9.53
CA ILE A 42 -2.69 -10.50 10.47
C ILE A 42 -2.17 -10.10 11.86
N LEU A 43 -1.11 -10.77 12.32
CA LEU A 43 -0.50 -10.49 13.63
C LEU A 43 0.23 -9.14 13.67
N ALA A 44 0.79 -8.68 12.55
CA ALA A 44 1.46 -7.39 12.45
C ALA A 44 0.50 -6.19 12.57
N GLY A 45 -0.81 -6.42 12.44
CA GLY A 45 -1.83 -5.38 12.54
C GLY A 45 -2.01 -4.57 11.24
N PRO A 46 -2.85 -3.52 11.27
CA PRO A 46 -3.19 -2.75 10.09
C PRO A 46 -1.98 -1.99 9.54
N THR A 47 -1.65 -2.23 8.26
CA THR A 47 -0.58 -1.54 7.53
C THR A 47 -0.80 -0.02 7.48
N PHE A 48 -2.06 0.40 7.32
CA PHE A 48 -2.44 1.82 7.20
C PHE A 48 -3.22 2.29 8.42
N LYS A 49 -2.85 3.48 8.91
CA LYS A 49 -3.52 4.17 10.01
C LYS A 49 -4.34 5.34 9.48
N LYS A 50 -5.28 5.85 10.28
CA LYS A 50 -6.10 7.03 9.93
C LYS A 50 -5.26 8.22 9.44
N GLN A 51 -4.10 8.44 10.06
CA GLN A 51 -3.20 9.52 9.69
C GLN A 51 -2.67 9.38 8.25
N ASP A 52 -2.40 8.16 7.78
CA ASP A 52 -1.85 7.92 6.44
C ASP A 52 -2.81 8.38 5.34
N TYR A 53 -4.12 8.18 5.56
CA TYR A 53 -5.15 8.68 4.65
C TYR A 53 -5.20 10.21 4.63
N MET A 54 -5.08 10.85 5.80
CA MET A 54 -5.08 12.32 5.89
C MET A 54 -3.83 12.91 5.23
N ASP A 55 -2.67 12.33 5.51
CA ASP A 55 -1.39 12.71 4.92
C ASP A 55 -1.44 12.61 3.38
N THR A 56 -2.06 11.55 2.85
CA THR A 56 -2.24 11.38 1.40
C THR A 56 -3.10 12.50 0.80
N ILE A 57 -4.22 12.84 1.45
CA ILE A 57 -5.10 13.93 0.99
C ILE A 57 -4.35 15.27 1.04
N PHE A 58 -3.60 15.54 2.11
CA PHE A 58 -2.85 16.78 2.25
C PHE A 58 -1.71 16.88 1.24
N LEU A 59 -0.99 15.79 0.98
CA LEU A 59 0.04 15.71 -0.05
C LEU A 59 -0.54 16.07 -1.42
N VAL A 60 -1.62 15.40 -1.85
CA VAL A 60 -2.25 15.66 -3.14
C VAL A 60 -2.78 17.10 -3.21
N ALA A 61 -3.44 17.59 -2.15
CA ALA A 61 -3.93 18.96 -2.11
C ALA A 61 -2.80 20.00 -2.20
N LYS A 62 -1.64 19.74 -1.57
CA LYS A 62 -0.47 20.61 -1.65
C LYS A 62 0.11 20.63 -3.07
N ILE A 63 0.23 19.48 -3.70
CA ILE A 63 0.68 19.37 -5.10
C ILE A 63 -0.27 20.16 -6.02
N MET A 64 -1.59 20.00 -5.88
CA MET A 64 -2.57 20.73 -6.67
C MET A 64 -2.51 22.26 -6.45
N LYS A 65 -2.20 22.70 -5.23
CA LYS A 65 -1.97 24.12 -4.93
C LYS A 65 -0.71 24.65 -5.64
N VAL A 66 0.38 23.90 -5.62
CA VAL A 66 1.63 24.26 -6.32
C VAL A 66 1.40 24.30 -7.82
N LEU A 67 0.70 23.30 -8.38
CA LEU A 67 0.32 23.29 -9.80
C LEU A 67 -0.43 24.56 -10.21
N LYS A 68 -1.36 25.04 -9.37
CA LYS A 68 -2.16 26.24 -9.63
C LYS A 68 -1.36 27.53 -9.46
N ALA A 69 -0.43 27.58 -8.50
CA ALA A 69 0.31 28.78 -8.14
C ALA A 69 1.56 29.00 -9.00
N GLU A 70 2.32 27.94 -9.23
CA GLU A 70 3.65 27.96 -9.86
C GLU A 70 3.64 27.34 -11.28
N GLY A 71 2.54 26.67 -11.63
CA GLY A 71 2.36 26.04 -12.94
C GLY A 71 2.96 24.64 -13.04
N ALA A 72 2.74 24.00 -14.20
CA ALA A 72 3.13 22.61 -14.45
C ALA A 72 4.65 22.39 -14.46
N VAL A 73 5.42 23.38 -14.92
CA VAL A 73 6.89 23.31 -15.06
C VAL A 73 7.59 23.17 -13.71
N ALA A 74 7.14 23.90 -12.68
CA ALA A 74 7.71 23.79 -11.34
C ALA A 74 7.54 22.37 -10.77
N LEU A 75 6.44 21.71 -11.14
CA LEU A 75 6.05 20.41 -10.61
C LEU A 75 6.83 19.24 -11.23
N GLU A 76 7.38 19.39 -12.45
CA GLU A 76 8.17 18.35 -13.13
C GLU A 76 9.32 17.85 -12.25
N SER A 77 10.06 18.78 -11.63
CA SER A 77 11.18 18.44 -10.74
C SER A 77 10.76 17.63 -9.51
N HIS A 78 9.53 17.84 -9.03
CA HIS A 78 8.98 17.16 -7.87
C HIS A 78 8.42 15.77 -8.21
N VAL A 79 7.93 15.54 -9.44
CA VAL A 79 7.36 14.25 -9.87
C VAL A 79 8.38 13.30 -10.46
N GLU A 80 9.46 13.80 -11.06
CA GLU A 80 10.57 12.97 -11.56
C GLU A 80 11.43 12.41 -10.42
N ALA A 81 11.60 13.19 -9.35
CA ALA A 81 12.40 12.79 -8.19
C ALA A 81 11.64 13.05 -6.87
N PRO A 82 10.58 12.25 -6.57
CA PRO A 82 9.78 12.43 -5.37
C PRO A 82 10.59 12.25 -4.08
N GLU A 83 11.64 11.43 -4.08
CA GLU A 83 12.48 11.22 -2.89
C GLU A 83 13.31 12.44 -2.49
N SER A 84 13.74 13.25 -3.47
CA SER A 84 14.47 14.51 -3.22
C SER A 84 13.55 15.72 -3.09
N SER A 85 12.24 15.54 -3.28
CA SER A 85 11.29 16.63 -3.30
C SER A 85 10.96 17.09 -1.88
N PRO A 86 11.03 18.40 -1.58
CA PRO A 86 10.65 18.92 -0.27
C PRO A 86 9.16 18.70 0.05
N ILE A 87 8.30 18.60 -0.97
CA ILE A 87 6.86 18.36 -0.80
C ILE A 87 6.59 16.93 -0.30
N PHE A 88 7.25 15.94 -0.91
CA PHE A 88 7.10 14.55 -0.53
C PHE A 88 7.93 14.20 0.72
N GLY A 89 9.05 14.90 0.94
CA GLY A 89 9.91 14.76 2.12
C GLY A 89 9.22 15.10 3.44
N GLU A 90 8.15 15.89 3.42
CA GLU A 90 7.29 16.12 4.59
C GLU A 90 6.51 14.86 5.02
N TYR A 91 6.37 13.87 4.13
CA TYR A 91 5.60 12.65 4.35
C TYR A 91 6.47 11.38 4.17
N PRO A 92 7.52 11.19 5.00
CA PRO A 92 8.48 10.09 4.84
C PRO A 92 7.86 8.70 5.03
N ARG A 93 6.69 8.60 5.69
CA ARG A 93 5.94 7.34 5.78
C ARG A 93 5.28 6.96 4.47
N LEU A 94 4.74 7.94 3.73
CA LEU A 94 4.14 7.70 2.41
C LEU A 94 5.22 7.44 1.36
N LEU A 95 6.39 8.07 1.47
CA LEU A 95 7.53 7.82 0.57
C LEU A 95 8.03 6.36 0.58
N LYS A 96 7.81 5.62 1.66
CA LYS A 96 8.14 4.18 1.73
C LYS A 96 7.18 3.32 0.90
N ASP A 97 5.99 3.84 0.59
CA ASP A 97 5.04 3.18 -0.29
C ASP A 97 5.27 3.64 -1.72
N HIS A 98 6.23 2.99 -2.38
CA HIS A 98 6.58 3.32 -3.76
C HIS A 98 5.39 3.17 -4.71
N ALA A 99 4.47 2.22 -4.48
CA ALA A 99 3.30 2.04 -5.33
C ALA A 99 2.34 3.23 -5.24
N LEU A 100 2.08 3.73 -4.03
CA LEU A 100 1.27 4.94 -3.83
C LEU A 100 1.94 6.17 -4.46
N ILE A 101 3.24 6.35 -4.25
CA ILE A 101 3.97 7.48 -4.82
C ILE A 101 3.96 7.43 -6.34
N HIS A 102 4.24 6.26 -6.94
CA HIS A 102 4.17 6.08 -8.40
C HIS A 102 2.79 6.40 -8.95
N LEU A 103 1.72 5.93 -8.31
CA LEU A 103 0.34 6.25 -8.72
C LEU A 103 0.10 7.77 -8.72
N ILE A 104 0.54 8.48 -7.68
CA ILE A 104 0.38 9.93 -7.57
C ILE A 104 1.22 10.64 -8.64
N THR A 105 2.51 10.32 -8.75
CA THR A 105 3.43 10.99 -9.68
C THR A 105 3.05 10.74 -11.13
N ASP A 106 2.64 9.53 -11.50
CA ASP A 106 2.26 9.19 -12.87
C ASP A 106 0.96 9.90 -13.27
N SER A 107 -0.01 9.97 -12.36
CA SER A 107 -1.26 10.71 -12.56
C SER A 107 -0.98 12.21 -12.76
N ILE A 108 -0.04 12.78 -12.00
CA ILE A 108 0.34 14.19 -12.14
C ILE A 108 1.17 14.41 -13.41
N ARG A 109 2.08 13.48 -13.77
CA ARG A 109 2.86 13.56 -15.00
C ARG A 109 1.95 13.64 -16.22
N LEU A 110 0.86 12.88 -16.24
CA LEU A 110 -0.16 12.99 -17.28
C LEU A 110 -0.75 14.41 -17.36
N ILE A 111 -1.11 15.00 -16.21
CA ILE A 111 -1.67 16.36 -16.14
C ILE A 111 -0.66 17.40 -16.63
N VAL A 112 0.62 17.22 -16.32
CA VAL A 112 1.71 18.14 -16.71
C VAL A 112 2.02 18.03 -18.21
N VAL A 113 2.06 16.81 -18.76
CA VAL A 113 2.36 16.55 -20.18
C VAL A 113 1.20 16.95 -21.09
N SER A 114 -0.04 16.83 -20.62
CA SER A 114 -1.20 17.29 -21.39
C SER A 114 -1.25 18.82 -21.41
N SER A 115 -1.09 19.44 -22.59
CA SER A 115 -1.14 20.90 -22.77
C SER A 115 -2.52 21.54 -22.49
N SER A 116 -3.53 20.73 -22.15
CA SER A 116 -4.85 21.13 -21.68
C SER A 116 -5.22 20.17 -20.55
N ALA A 117 -5.86 20.67 -19.49
CA ALA A 117 -6.30 19.82 -18.37
C ALA A 117 -6.92 18.54 -18.93
N PRO A 118 -6.37 17.34 -18.64
CA PRO A 118 -6.89 16.11 -19.20
C PRO A 118 -8.35 16.02 -18.79
N ARG A 119 -9.19 15.47 -19.67
CA ARG A 119 -10.57 15.22 -19.26
C ARG A 119 -10.52 14.34 -18.00
N PRO A 120 -11.32 14.61 -16.96
CA PRO A 120 -11.24 13.89 -15.68
C PRO A 120 -11.31 12.37 -15.83
N ASP A 121 -12.06 11.89 -16.83
CA ASP A 121 -12.18 10.48 -17.21
C ASP A 121 -10.85 9.85 -17.65
N ALA A 122 -9.97 10.58 -18.34
CA ALA A 122 -8.67 10.05 -18.77
C ALA A 122 -7.72 9.80 -17.59
N VAL A 123 -7.78 10.67 -16.57
CA VAL A 123 -7.02 10.49 -15.33
C VAL A 123 -7.59 9.31 -14.55
N GLU A 124 -8.92 9.22 -14.46
CA GLU A 124 -9.62 8.12 -13.79
C GLU A 124 -9.29 6.76 -14.42
N ASP A 125 -9.29 6.66 -15.76
CA ASP A 125 -8.97 5.42 -16.48
C ASP A 125 -7.55 4.92 -16.17
N ILE A 126 -6.57 5.83 -16.09
CA ILE A 126 -5.18 5.50 -15.76
C ILE A 126 -5.05 5.11 -14.30
N MET A 127 -5.71 5.82 -13.39
CA MET A 127 -5.75 5.43 -11.97
C MET A 127 -6.37 4.04 -11.80
N ASN A 128 -7.48 3.76 -12.48
CA ASN A 128 -8.14 2.46 -12.46
C ASN A 128 -7.27 1.35 -13.07
N ALA A 129 -6.54 1.64 -14.14
CA ALA A 129 -5.60 0.71 -14.75
C ALA A 129 -4.44 0.38 -13.81
N ALA A 130 -3.82 1.40 -13.21
CA ALA A 130 -2.73 1.24 -12.25
C ALA A 130 -3.17 0.43 -11.01
N ILE A 131 -4.36 0.70 -10.48
CA ILE A 131 -4.96 -0.09 -9.38
C ILE A 131 -5.16 -1.55 -9.84
N LYS A 132 -5.71 -1.78 -11.03
CA LYS A 132 -5.91 -3.15 -11.54
C LYS A 132 -4.61 -3.94 -11.66
N THR A 133 -3.53 -3.31 -12.12
CA THR A 133 -2.21 -3.94 -12.27
C THR A 133 -1.53 -4.23 -10.93
N HIS A 134 -1.80 -3.45 -9.87
CA HIS A 134 -1.20 -3.67 -8.56
C HIS A 134 -1.99 -4.69 -7.71
N HIS A 135 -3.29 -4.86 -7.96
CA HIS A 135 -4.17 -5.74 -7.18
C HIS A 135 -4.39 -7.14 -7.78
N HIS A 136 -3.98 -7.39 -9.04
CA HIS A 136 -4.01 -8.69 -9.72
C HIS A 136 -2.62 -9.10 -10.20
#